data_AF-A0A970K5Y9-F1
#
_entry.id   AF-A0A970K5Y9-F1
#
_cell.length_a   1.000
_cell.length_b   1.000
_cell.length_c   1.000
_cell.angle_alpha   90.00
_cell.angle_beta   90.00
_cell.angle_gamma   90.00
#
_symmetry.space_group_name_H-M   'P 1'
#
loop_
_entity.id
_entity.type
_entity.pdbx_description
1 polymer ?
#
loop_
_entity_poly.entity_id
_entity_poly.type
_entity_poly.pdbx_seq_one_letter_code
_entity_poly.pdbx_strand_id
1 'polypeptide(L)'
;MLSPVFPEPVTSLPEADIPLKGVKAYLSQADTHQIIFMAFSEDVDLPEHAHESQWGIVLEGKIELTIGGETRLYEKGDRYFIPKGVRHSGKIFAGYADITFFAQKDRYARKER
;
A
#
# COMPACT_ATOMS: atom_id res chain seq x y z
N MET A 1 21.61 2.49 15.32
CA MET A 1 20.97 2.64 13.99
C MET A 1 19.52 2.20 14.15
N LEU A 2 18.56 2.92 13.57
CA LEU A 2 17.18 2.44 13.50
C LEU A 2 17.14 1.18 12.63
N SER A 3 16.32 0.20 13.01
CA SER A 3 16.07 -0.97 12.16
C SER A 3 15.41 -0.52 10.85
N PRO A 4 15.76 -1.13 9.71
CA PRO A 4 15.06 -0.86 8.46
C PRO A 4 13.57 -1.23 8.58
N VAL A 5 12.70 -0.51 7.87
CA VAL A 5 11.25 -0.76 7.85
C VAL A 5 10.93 -2.19 7.42
N PHE A 6 11.62 -2.67 6.39
CA PHE A 6 11.48 -4.02 5.85
C PHE A 6 12.77 -4.82 5.99
N PRO A 7 12.74 -6.03 6.57
CA PRO A 7 13.90 -6.90 6.66
C PRO A 7 14.19 -7.59 5.33
N GLU A 8 15.37 -8.23 5.25
CA GLU A 8 15.86 -8.88 4.02
C GLU A 8 14.85 -9.84 3.36
N PRO A 9 14.13 -10.71 4.09
CA PRO A 9 13.16 -11.61 3.47
C PRO A 9 12.03 -10.89 2.71
N VAL A 10 11.68 -9.67 3.12
CA VAL A 10 10.69 -8.83 2.40
C VAL A 10 11.35 -8.15 1.21
N THR A 11 12.54 -7.59 1.40
CA THR A 11 13.22 -6.87 0.30
C THR A 11 13.72 -7.79 -0.81
N SER A 12 13.82 -9.10 -0.55
CA SER A 12 14.17 -10.13 -1.52
C SER A 12 12.98 -10.64 -2.35
N LEU A 13 11.76 -10.18 -2.06
CA LEU A 13 10.58 -10.43 -2.90
C LEU A 13 10.67 -9.63 -4.22
N PRO A 14 9.95 -10.06 -5.28
CA PRO A 14 9.79 -9.26 -6.48
C PRO A 14 9.22 -7.87 -6.18
N GLU A 15 9.64 -6.84 -6.92
CA GLU A 15 9.01 -5.53 -6.81
C GLU A 15 7.67 -5.49 -7.56
N ALA A 16 6.68 -4.80 -6.99
CA ALA A 16 5.41 -4.53 -7.66
C ALA A 16 5.58 -3.38 -8.68
N ASP A 17 4.98 -3.53 -9.86
CA ASP A 17 4.90 -2.47 -10.86
C ASP A 17 3.73 -1.55 -10.52
N ILE A 18 4.03 -0.50 -9.77
CA ILE A 18 3.09 0.53 -9.36
C ILE A 18 3.47 1.81 -10.09
N PRO A 19 2.57 2.41 -10.91
CA PRO A 19 2.87 3.58 -11.73
C PRO A 19 2.83 4.89 -10.91
N LEU A 20 3.48 4.90 -9.74
CA LEU A 20 3.61 6.04 -8.85
C LEU A 20 5.09 6.35 -8.65
N LYS A 21 5.44 7.64 -8.59
CA LYS A 21 6.80 8.05 -8.23
C LYS A 21 7.01 7.91 -6.73
N GLY A 22 8.27 7.72 -6.33
CA GLY A 22 8.64 7.64 -4.92
C GLY A 22 8.15 6.40 -4.16
N VAL A 23 7.47 5.44 -4.82
CA VAL A 23 7.09 4.18 -4.16
C VAL A 23 8.12 3.09 -4.41
N LYS A 24 8.53 2.42 -3.33
CA LYS A 24 9.17 1.11 -3.39
C LYS A 24 8.23 0.09 -2.78
N ALA A 25 7.88 -0.94 -3.55
CA ALA A 25 6.85 -1.90 -3.17
C ALA A 25 7.32 -3.33 -3.44
N TYR A 26 7.28 -4.19 -2.44
CA TYR A 26 7.64 -5.60 -2.54
C TYR A 26 6.38 -6.46 -2.55
N LEU A 27 6.29 -7.40 -3.49
CA LEU A 27 5.10 -8.19 -3.80
C LEU A 27 5.28 -9.65 -3.35
N SER A 28 4.45 -10.08 -2.41
CA SER A 28 4.21 -11.49 -2.11
C SER A 28 2.95 -11.95 -2.83
N GLN A 29 3.09 -12.95 -3.70
CA GLN A 29 2.01 -13.49 -4.54
C GLN A 29 1.46 -14.78 -3.94
N ALA A 30 0.14 -14.86 -3.78
CA ALA A 30 -0.60 -16.09 -3.48
C ALA A 30 -1.62 -16.40 -4.59
N ASP A 31 -2.28 -17.55 -4.52
CA ASP A 31 -3.26 -17.99 -5.52
C ASP A 31 -4.51 -17.08 -5.60
N THR A 32 -4.85 -16.46 -4.48
CA THR A 32 -6.11 -15.71 -4.29
C THR A 32 -5.93 -14.24 -3.95
N HIS A 33 -4.71 -13.83 -3.56
CA HIS A 33 -4.46 -12.51 -3.00
C HIS A 33 -3.01 -12.08 -3.25
N GLN A 34 -2.75 -10.80 -2.99
CA GLN A 34 -1.42 -10.23 -2.93
C GLN A 34 -1.21 -9.56 -1.57
N ILE A 35 0.01 -9.66 -1.06
CA ILE A 35 0.47 -8.83 0.06
C ILE A 35 1.56 -7.91 -0.49
N ILE A 36 1.39 -6.61 -0.32
CA ILE A 36 2.34 -5.60 -0.76
C ILE A 36 2.93 -4.90 0.47
N PHE A 37 4.24 -4.78 0.48
CA PHE A 37 5.01 -4.02 1.47
C PHE A 37 5.48 -2.74 0.80
N MET A 38 4.88 -1.59 1.12
CA MET A 38 5.14 -0.34 0.40
C MET A 38 5.83 0.67 1.31
N ALA A 39 6.77 1.42 0.74
CA ALA A 39 7.38 2.59 1.35
C ALA A 39 7.38 3.73 0.34
N PHE A 40 7.01 4.93 0.78
CA PHE A 40 6.87 6.12 -0.04
C PHE A 40 7.89 7.17 0.41
N SER A 41 8.78 7.58 -0.50
CA SER A 41 9.79 8.62 -0.26
C SER A 41 9.31 10.02 -0.62
N GLU A 42 8.16 10.14 -1.28
CA GLU A 42 7.57 11.39 -1.77
C GLU A 42 6.10 11.46 -1.38
N ASP A 43 5.55 12.67 -1.33
CA ASP A 43 4.11 12.87 -1.25
C ASP A 43 3.46 12.37 -2.55
N VAL A 44 2.38 11.59 -2.41
CA VAL A 44 1.62 11.05 -3.54
C VAL A 44 0.15 11.33 -3.34
N ASP A 45 -0.45 12.04 -4.31
CA ASP A 45 -1.89 12.12 -4.45
C ASP A 45 -2.38 10.88 -5.22
N LEU A 46 -3.17 10.05 -4.54
CA LEU A 46 -3.77 8.84 -5.09
C LEU A 46 -5.16 9.17 -5.65
N PRO A 47 -5.35 9.15 -6.98
CA PRO A 47 -6.64 9.46 -7.60
C PRO A 47 -7.74 8.51 -7.14
N GLU A 48 -8.99 8.96 -7.23
CA GLU A 48 -10.13 8.11 -6.88
C GLU A 48 -10.22 6.89 -7.80
N HIS A 49 -10.35 5.71 -7.20
CA HIS A 49 -10.50 4.45 -7.91
C HIS A 49 -11.24 3.41 -7.05
N ALA A 50 -11.42 2.21 -7.59
CA ALA A 50 -12.03 1.08 -6.90
C ALA A 50 -11.46 -0.24 -7.42
N HIS A 51 -11.46 -1.27 -6.58
CA HIS A 51 -11.04 -2.63 -6.88
C HIS A 51 -11.63 -3.62 -5.86
N GLU A 52 -11.12 -4.85 -5.77
CA GLU A 52 -11.48 -5.79 -4.70
C GLU A 52 -11.13 -5.26 -3.31
N SER A 53 -11.50 -5.99 -2.25
CA SER A 53 -11.24 -5.51 -0.89
C SER A 53 -9.74 -5.40 -0.59
N GLN A 54 -9.42 -4.38 0.21
CA GLN A 54 -8.08 -4.06 0.66
C GLN A 54 -8.08 -3.84 2.17
N TRP A 55 -7.06 -4.36 2.85
CA TRP A 55 -6.81 -4.12 4.26
C TRP A 55 -5.36 -3.70 4.47
N GLY A 56 -5.15 -2.52 5.04
CA GLY A 56 -3.81 -1.95 5.27
C GLY A 56 -3.50 -1.77 6.75
N ILE A 57 -2.22 -1.93 7.11
CA ILE A 57 -1.66 -1.65 8.43
C ILE A 57 -0.55 -0.61 8.26
N VAL A 58 -0.69 0.54 8.92
CA VAL A 58 0.32 1.60 8.86
C VAL A 58 1.50 1.25 9.76
N LEU A 59 2.69 1.15 9.17
CA LEU A 59 3.94 0.88 9.89
C LEU A 59 4.67 2.16 10.31
N GLU A 60 4.72 3.15 9.40
CA GLU A 60 5.39 4.43 9.59
C GLU A 60 4.68 5.56 8.83
N GLY A 61 4.93 6.80 9.25
CA GLY A 61 4.33 7.99 8.64
C GLY A 61 2.81 8.04 8.80
N LYS A 62 2.16 8.67 7.82
CA LYS A 62 0.71 8.88 7.81
C LYS A 62 0.14 8.90 6.39
N ILE A 63 -1.13 8.56 6.28
CA ILE A 63 -1.92 8.61 5.04
C ILE A 63 -3.29 9.19 5.36
N GLU A 64 -3.77 10.10 4.50
CA GLU A 64 -5.17 10.52 4.51
C GLU A 64 -5.91 9.73 3.43
N LEU A 65 -6.96 9.00 3.82
CA LEU A 65 -7.78 8.23 2.89
C LEU A 65 -9.21 8.74 2.93
N THR A 66 -9.79 8.94 1.76
CA THR A 66 -11.23 9.10 1.60
C THR A 66 -11.81 7.77 1.14
N ILE A 67 -12.67 7.14 1.95
CA ILE A 67 -13.27 5.83 1.66
C ILE A 67 -14.78 6.00 1.70
N GLY A 68 -15.46 5.78 0.56
CA GLY A 68 -16.92 5.95 0.50
C GLY A 68 -17.40 7.36 0.81
N GLY A 69 -16.56 8.38 0.57
CA GLY A 69 -16.85 9.78 0.86
C GLY A 69 -16.47 10.25 2.27
N GLU A 70 -15.99 9.36 3.14
CA GLU A 70 -15.48 9.74 4.47
C GLU A 70 -13.95 9.82 4.47
N THR A 71 -13.42 10.99 4.81
CA THR A 71 -11.97 11.21 4.93
C THR A 71 -11.48 10.98 6.35
N ARG A 72 -10.40 10.20 6.50
CA ARG A 72 -9.74 9.93 7.78
C ARG A 72 -8.23 9.93 7.60
N LEU A 73 -7.53 10.42 8.62
CA LEU A 73 -6.07 10.30 8.74
C LEU A 73 -5.75 9.00 9.49
N TYR A 74 -4.81 8.23 8.95
CA TYR A 74 -4.29 7.01 9.56
C TYR A 74 -2.78 7.16 9.80
N GLU A 75 -2.33 6.77 10.99
CA GLU A 75 -0.95 6.89 11.44
C GLU A 75 -0.44 5.54 11.96
N LYS A 76 0.85 5.50 12.36
CA LYS A 76 1.52 4.28 12.83
C LYS A 76 0.67 3.48 13.84
N GLY A 77 0.39 2.22 13.52
CA GLY A 77 -0.40 1.29 14.33
C GLY A 77 -1.88 1.24 13.94
N ASP A 78 -2.36 2.18 13.13
CA ASP A 78 -3.72 2.15 12.62
C ASP A 78 -3.90 1.08 11.54
N ARG A 79 -5.17 0.69 11.37
CA ARG A 79 -5.60 -0.19 10.28
C ARG A 79 -6.80 0.42 9.59
N TYR A 80 -6.88 0.21 8.30
CA TYR A 80 -8.03 0.61 7.50
C TYR A 80 -8.48 -0.55 6.62
N PHE A 81 -9.77 -0.57 6.32
CA PHE A 81 -10.39 -1.55 5.44
C PHE A 81 -11.20 -0.83 4.37
N ILE A 82 -10.92 -1.16 3.12
CA ILE A 82 -11.64 -0.67 1.95
C ILE A 82 -12.45 -1.86 1.42
N PRO A 83 -13.78 -1.84 1.53
CA PRO A 83 -14.62 -2.91 0.99
C PRO A 83 -14.54 -2.96 -0.55
N LYS A 84 -14.80 -4.15 -1.11
CA LYS A 84 -14.86 -4.36 -2.56
C LYS A 84 -15.77 -3.32 -3.24
N GLY A 85 -15.25 -2.70 -4.29
CA GLY A 85 -15.99 -1.75 -5.13
C GLY A 85 -16.25 -0.39 -4.50
N VAL A 86 -15.85 -0.15 -3.24
CA VAL A 86 -15.98 1.17 -2.61
C VAL A 86 -14.93 2.10 -3.20
N ARG A 87 -15.39 3.22 -3.73
CA ARG A 87 -14.53 4.29 -4.25
C ARG A 87 -13.68 4.86 -3.13
N HIS A 88 -12.40 5.03 -3.41
CA HIS A 88 -11.47 5.62 -2.49
C HIS A 88 -10.37 6.40 -3.21
N SER A 89 -9.87 7.41 -2.53
CA SER A 89 -8.73 8.26 -2.92
C SER A 89 -7.89 8.53 -1.68
N GLY A 90 -6.73 9.15 -1.85
CA GLY A 90 -5.97 9.56 -0.68
C GLY A 90 -4.78 10.45 -0.97
N LYS A 91 -4.20 10.96 0.11
CA LYS A 91 -2.91 11.62 0.13
C LYS A 91 -1.96 10.82 1.00
N ILE A 92 -0.94 10.25 0.35
CA ILE A 92 0.15 9.53 1.01
C ILE A 92 1.27 10.55 1.25
N PHE A 93 1.74 10.67 2.48
CA PHE A 93 2.79 11.63 2.81
C PHE A 93 4.16 10.95 2.76
N ALA A 94 5.20 11.71 2.38
CA ALA A 94 6.57 11.21 2.36
C ALA A 94 6.97 10.61 3.72
N GLY A 95 7.65 9.46 3.68
CA GLY A 95 8.01 8.67 4.86
C GLY A 95 6.92 7.69 5.32
N TYR A 96 5.82 7.55 4.56
CA TYR A 96 4.80 6.53 4.80
C TYR A 96 5.30 5.13 4.45
N ALA A 97 4.97 4.15 5.29
CA ALA A 97 5.13 2.74 4.97
C ALA A 97 4.01 1.89 5.56
N ASP A 98 3.60 0.87 4.83
CA ASP A 98 2.52 -0.04 5.21
C ASP A 98 2.73 -1.48 4.73
N ILE A 99 1.90 -2.36 5.30
CA ILE A 99 1.65 -3.69 4.76
C ILE A 99 0.19 -3.71 4.36
N THR A 100 -0.06 -4.05 3.11
CA THR A 100 -1.43 -4.12 2.58
C THR A 100 -1.72 -5.49 2.00
N PHE A 101 -2.82 -6.08 2.46
CA PHE A 101 -3.44 -7.26 1.88
C PHE A 101 -4.49 -6.81 0.85
N PHE A 102 -4.36 -7.28 -0.38
CA PHE A 102 -5.38 -7.15 -1.42
C PHE A 102 -6.03 -8.50 -1.64
N ALA A 103 -7.36 -8.59 -1.50
CA ALA A 103 -8.15 -9.79 -1.86
C ALA A 103 -8.28 -9.95 -3.39
N GLN A 104 -7.18 -9.71 -4.10
CA GLN A 104 -7.06 -9.68 -5.54
C GLN A 104 -5.69 -10.20 -5.93
N LYS A 105 -5.67 -11.32 -6.65
CA LYS A 105 -4.43 -11.99 -7.07
C LYS A 105 -3.64 -11.22 -8.14
N ASP A 106 -4.28 -10.31 -8.86
CA ASP A 106 -3.76 -9.61 -10.04
C ASP A 106 -3.80 -8.08 -9.88
N ARG A 107 -3.73 -7.58 -8.64
CA ARG A 107 -3.77 -6.14 -8.37
C ARG A 107 -2.58 -5.41 -8.98
N TYR A 108 -1.38 -5.93 -8.79
CA TYR A 108 -0.15 -5.42 -9.39
C TYR A 108 0.63 -6.51 -10.12
N ALA A 109 1.22 -6.13 -11.26
CA ALA A 109 2.22 -6.96 -11.93
C ALA A 109 3.56 -6.91 -11.18
N ARG A 110 4.46 -7.83 -11.51
CA ARG A 110 5.86 -7.75 -11.08
C ARG A 110 6.59 -6.79 -12.02
N LYS A 111 7.46 -5.92 -11.50
CA LYS A 111 8.39 -5.15 -12.35
C LYS A 111 9.29 -6.13 -13.12
N GLU A 112 9.37 -5.94 -14.42
CA GLU A 112 10.39 -6.60 -15.23
C GLU A 112 11.77 -6.00 -14.88
N ARG A 113 12.80 -6.85 -14.89
CA ARG A 113 14.17 -6.45 -14.55
C ARG A 113 14.87 -5.77 -15.71
#